data_AF-A0AAJ5W0Q0-F1
#
_entry.id   AF-A0AAJ5W0Q0-F1
#
_cell.length_a   1.000
_cell.length_b   1.000
_cell.length_c   1.000
_cell.angle_alpha   90.00
_cell.angle_beta   90.00
_cell.angle_gamma   90.00
#
_symmetry.space_group_name_H-M   'P 1'
#
loop_
_entity.id
_entity.type
_entity.pdbx_description
1 polymer ?
#
loop_
_entity_poly.entity_id
_entity_poly.type
_entity_poly.pdbx_seq_one_letter_code
_entity_poly.pdbx_strand_id
1 'polypeptide(L)'
;MNTDAWTAQLDRFERDLECPDATPWHPDPTLGPLPAHLLDRARSIAARQLERTAQLRGELASTRAQLDAARLIPGRRTDAAAYVERDG
;
A
#
# COMPACT_ATOMS: atom_id res chain seq x y z
N MET A 1 8.46 22.07 -24.51
CA MET A 1 7.13 21.50 -24.24
C MET A 1 7.18 20.09 -23.67
N ASN A 2 8.12 19.20 -24.04
CA ASN A 2 8.17 17.85 -23.43
C ASN A 2 8.75 17.83 -21.99
N THR A 3 9.72 18.70 -21.70
CA THR A 3 10.33 18.78 -20.37
C THR A 3 9.34 19.17 -19.28
N ASP A 4 8.47 20.15 -19.55
CA ASP A 4 7.49 20.63 -18.56
C ASP A 4 6.47 19.54 -18.21
N ALA A 5 6.05 18.76 -19.22
CA ALA A 5 5.16 17.62 -19.03
C ALA A 5 5.82 16.52 -18.17
N TRP A 6 7.09 16.20 -18.44
CA TRP A 6 7.85 15.27 -17.61
C TRP A 6 8.04 15.78 -16.17
N THR A 7 8.34 17.06 -16.00
CA THR A 7 8.46 17.66 -14.66
C THR A 7 7.15 17.53 -13.89
N ALA A 8 6.02 17.89 -14.50
CA ALA A 8 4.70 17.75 -13.88
C ALA A 8 4.36 16.28 -13.54
N GLN A 9 4.76 15.33 -14.39
CA GLN A 9 4.58 13.91 -14.14
C GLN A 9 5.43 13.42 -12.94
N LEU A 10 6.69 13.84 -12.86
CA LEU A 10 7.57 13.50 -11.73
C LEU A 10 7.09 14.16 -10.43
N ASP A 11 6.60 15.41 -10.48
CA ASP A 11 6.00 16.09 -9.34
C ASP A 11 4.77 15.32 -8.81
N ARG A 12 3.94 14.78 -9.71
CA ARG A 12 2.82 13.91 -9.34
C ARG A 12 3.31 12.65 -8.62
N PHE A 13 4.34 11.98 -9.13
CA PHE A 13 4.88 10.78 -8.49
C PHE A 13 5.50 11.05 -7.11
N GLU A 14 6.14 12.19 -6.93
CA GLU A 14 6.66 12.60 -5.64
C GLU A 14 5.53 12.89 -4.65
N ARG A 15 4.46 13.57 -5.11
CA ARG A 15 3.26 13.77 -4.28
C ARG A 15 2.60 12.46 -3.89
N ASP A 16 2.48 11.51 -4.82
CA ASP A 16 1.91 10.18 -4.56
C ASP A 16 2.73 9.39 -3.51
N LEU A 17 4.03 9.66 -3.38
CA LEU A 17 4.86 9.06 -2.32
C LEU A 17 4.57 9.64 -0.93
N GLU A 18 4.18 10.91 -0.85
CA GLU A 18 3.87 11.61 0.41
C GLU A 18 2.43 11.41 0.84
N CYS A 19 1.51 11.54 -0.11
CA CYS A 19 0.07 11.40 0.06
C CYS A 19 -0.44 10.45 -1.03
N PRO A 20 -0.52 9.13 -0.74
CA PRO A 20 -0.94 8.15 -1.72
C PRO A 20 -2.34 8.43 -2.25
N ASP A 21 -2.44 8.60 -3.57
CA ASP A 21 -3.70 8.67 -4.29
C ASP A 21 -4.18 7.25 -4.64
N ALA A 22 -5.48 6.99 -4.45
CA ALA A 22 -6.11 5.73 -4.82
C ALA A 22 -6.42 5.63 -6.33
N THR A 23 -6.24 6.73 -7.07
CA THR A 23 -6.46 6.77 -8.51
C THR A 23 -5.52 5.82 -9.25
N PRO A 24 -6.04 4.88 -10.06
CA PRO A 24 -5.21 4.00 -10.87
C PRO A 24 -4.26 4.79 -11.77
N TRP A 25 -2.98 4.43 -11.73
CA TRP A 25 -1.99 5.04 -12.60
C TRP A 25 -2.10 4.49 -14.03
N HIS A 26 -2.02 5.39 -15.01
CA HIS A 26 -1.93 5.05 -16.42
C HIS A 26 -0.74 5.77 -17.07
N PRO A 27 0.03 5.11 -17.95
CA PRO A 27 1.10 5.76 -18.68
C PRO A 27 0.53 6.78 -19.66
N ASP A 28 1.10 7.99 -19.69
CA ASP A 28 0.78 8.99 -20.70
C ASP A 28 1.68 8.79 -21.93
N PRO A 29 1.14 8.33 -23.08
CA PRO A 29 1.93 8.09 -24.28
C PRO A 29 2.47 9.37 -24.93
N THR A 30 1.96 10.54 -24.54
CA THR A 30 2.35 11.83 -25.12
C THR A 30 3.63 12.40 -24.53
N LEU A 31 4.13 11.84 -23.42
CA LEU A 31 5.36 12.27 -22.74
C LEU A 31 6.64 11.99 -23.54
N GLY A 32 6.61 11.12 -24.55
CA GLY A 32 7.81 10.78 -25.33
C GLY A 32 9.00 10.34 -24.45
N PRO A 33 10.26 10.54 -24.90
CA PRO A 33 11.43 10.12 -24.14
C PRO A 33 11.70 11.03 -22.94
N LEU A 34 12.15 10.44 -21.83
CA LEU A 34 12.57 11.15 -20.61
C LEU A 34 13.80 12.04 -20.90
N PRO A 35 13.76 13.35 -20.62
CA PRO A 35 14.92 14.24 -20.75
C PRO A 35 16.09 13.81 -19.86
N ALA A 36 17.32 13.82 -20.39
CA ALA A 36 18.51 13.31 -19.70
C ALA A 36 18.77 13.97 -18.33
N HIS A 37 18.48 15.27 -18.20
CA HIS A 37 18.66 16.01 -16.95
C HIS A 37 17.64 15.64 -15.87
N LEU A 38 16.55 14.94 -16.21
CA LEU A 38 15.55 14.43 -15.27
C LEU A 38 15.80 12.96 -14.89
N LEU A 39 16.79 12.31 -15.48
CA LEU A 39 17.03 10.88 -15.32
C LEU A 39 17.34 10.50 -13.87
N ASP A 40 18.19 11.27 -13.19
CA ASP A 40 18.56 10.98 -11.80
C ASP A 40 17.38 11.20 -10.84
N ARG A 41 16.56 12.21 -11.11
CA ARG A 41 15.31 12.44 -10.38
C ARG A 41 14.35 11.27 -10.54
N ALA A 42 14.11 10.83 -11.78
CA ALA A 42 13.24 9.69 -12.06
C ALA A 42 13.74 8.39 -11.39
N ARG A 43 15.06 8.15 -11.39
CA ARG A 43 15.67 7.00 -10.70
C ARG A 43 15.46 7.05 -9.19
N SER A 44 15.65 8.22 -8.58
CA SER A 44 15.42 8.43 -7.15
C SER A 44 13.97 8.17 -6.76
N ILE A 45 13.01 8.68 -7.52
CA ILE A 45 11.57 8.44 -7.32
C ILE A 45 11.27 6.93 -7.43
N ALA A 46 11.76 6.26 -8.46
CA ALA A 46 11.54 4.83 -8.66
C ALA A 46 12.09 3.98 -7.49
N ALA A 47 13.27 4.31 -6.98
CA ALA A 47 13.85 3.63 -5.81
C ALA A 47 12.96 3.78 -4.57
N ARG A 48 12.48 5.01 -4.30
CA ARG A 48 11.56 5.29 -3.18
C ARG A 48 10.23 4.55 -3.33
N GLN A 49 9.68 4.47 -4.54
CA GLN A 49 8.45 3.72 -4.81
C GLN A 49 8.61 2.21 -4.57
N LEU A 50 9.78 1.65 -4.93
CA LEU A 50 10.11 0.25 -4.64
C LEU A 50 10.21 -0.02 -3.14
N GLU A 51 10.91 0.85 -2.40
CA GLU A 51 11.02 0.76 -0.95
C GLU A 51 9.64 0.84 -0.27
N ARG A 52 8.81 1.81 -0.67
CA ARG A 52 7.44 1.95 -0.16
C ARG A 52 6.58 0.72 -0.45
N THR A 53 6.73 0.13 -1.63
CA THR A 53 6.03 -1.12 -1.99
C THR A 53 6.45 -2.28 -1.08
N ALA A 54 7.74 -2.40 -0.78
CA ALA A 54 8.25 -3.43 0.14
C ALA A 54 7.69 -3.23 1.56
N GLN A 55 7.68 -2.00 2.05
CA GLN A 55 7.09 -1.64 3.34
C GLN A 55 5.60 -2.02 3.40
N LEU A 56 4.80 -1.60 2.42
CA LEU A 56 3.36 -1.89 2.38
C LEU A 56 3.05 -3.39 2.35
N ARG A 57 3.88 -4.19 1.67
CA ARG A 57 3.75 -5.66 1.69
C ARG A 57 4.01 -6.23 3.09
N GLY A 58 5.00 -5.70 3.81
CA GLY A 58 5.29 -6.08 5.19
C GLY A 58 4.16 -5.70 6.16
N GLU A 59 3.59 -4.50 6.00
CA GLU A 59 2.43 -4.04 6.76
C GLU A 59 1.22 -4.94 6.50
N LEU A 60 0.91 -5.23 5.23
CA LEU A 60 -0.18 -6.15 4.85
C LEU A 60 0.01 -7.56 5.44
N ALA A 61 1.22 -8.09 5.43
CA ALA A 61 1.52 -9.39 6.02
C ALA A 61 1.27 -9.39 7.53
N SER A 62 1.70 -8.33 8.22
CA SER A 62 1.48 -8.15 9.66
C SER A 62 0.00 -8.05 10.01
N THR A 63 -0.78 -7.25 9.26
CA THR A 63 -2.22 -7.11 9.47
C THR A 63 -2.96 -8.43 9.23
N ARG A 64 -2.55 -9.22 8.23
CA ARG A 64 -3.12 -10.56 8.00
C ARG A 64 -2.85 -11.50 9.17
N ALA A 65 -1.63 -11.53 9.69
CA ALA A 65 -1.29 -12.34 10.86
C ALA A 65 -2.11 -11.93 12.10
N GLN A 66 -2.33 -10.64 12.32
CA GLN A 66 -3.20 -10.13 13.39
C GLN A 66 -4.65 -10.59 13.21
N LEU A 67 -5.18 -10.53 11.98
CA LEU A 67 -6.53 -11.00 11.68
C LEU A 67 -6.67 -12.51 11.93
N ASP A 68 -5.67 -13.30 11.54
CA ASP A 68 -5.67 -14.75 11.77
C ASP A 68 -5.60 -15.08 13.27
N ALA A 69 -4.79 -14.36 14.05
CA ALA A 69 -4.77 -14.49 15.50
C ALA A 69 -6.12 -14.12 16.14
N ALA A 70 -6.77 -13.05 15.66
CA ALA A 70 -8.09 -12.63 16.15
C ALA A 70 -9.17 -13.70 15.89
N ARG A 71 -9.09 -14.45 14.79
CA ARG A 71 -10.00 -15.57 14.47
C ARG A 71 -9.85 -16.76 15.44
N LEU A 72 -8.70 -16.90 16.10
CA LEU A 72 -8.46 -17.96 17.09
C LEU A 72 -9.02 -17.62 18.47
N ILE A 73 -9.40 -16.37 18.72
CA ILE A 73 -10.05 -15.97 19.97
C ILE A 73 -11.40 -16.68 20.02
N PRO A 74 -11.63 -17.59 20.98
CA PRO A 74 -12.92 -18.25 21.10
C PRO A 74 -13.99 -17.18 21.35
N GLY A 75 -14.95 -17.06 20.43
CA GLY A 75 -16.18 -16.35 20.72
C GLY A 75 -16.85 -17.03 21.90
N ARG A 76 -17.27 -16.28 22.93
CA ARG A 76 -18.30 -16.75 23.87
C ARG A 76 -19.45 -17.26 23.02
N ARG A 77 -19.64 -18.57 22.93
CA ARG A 77 -20.91 -19.15 22.50
C ARG A 77 -21.96 -18.63 23.48
N THR A 78 -22.66 -17.56 23.11
CA THR A 78 -23.80 -17.04 23.89
C THR A 78 -25.03 -17.95 23.79
N ASP A 79 -24.98 -19.01 22.97
CA ASP A 79 -26.14 -19.88 22.70
C ASP A 79 -25.99 -21.32 23.22
N ALA A 80 -25.00 -21.60 24.07
CA ALA A 80 -24.92 -22.88 24.76
C ALA A 80 -25.12 -22.65 26.26
N ALA A 81 -26.38 -22.66 26.70
CA ALA A 81 -26.71 -22.86 28.10
C ALA A 81 -26.14 -24.23 28.52
N ALA A 82 -25.01 -24.20 29.23
CA ALA A 82 -24.47 -25.39 29.88
C ALA A 82 -25.21 -25.55 31.21
N TYR A 83 -26.09 -26.55 31.31
CA TYR A 83 -26.60 -26.99 32.60
C TYR A 83 -25.45 -27.67 33.35
N VAL A 84 -25.04 -27.09 34.47
CA VAL A 84 -24.16 -27.75 35.43
C VAL A 84 -25.06 -28.59 36.32
N GLU A 85 -25.03 -29.91 36.13
CA GLU A 85 -25.62 -30.84 37.09
C GLU A 85 -24.75 -30.82 38.34
N ARG A 86 -25.37 -30.46 39.47
CA ARG A 86 -24.72 -30.48 40.78
C ARG A 86 -25.21 -31.75 41.45
N ASP A 87 -24.35 -32.76 41.51
CA ASP A 87 -24.62 -33.98 42.27
C ASP A 87 -24.99 -33.61 43.71
N GLY A 88 -26.13 -34.15 44.15
CA GLY A 88 -26.72 -33.92 45.48
C GLY A 88 -26.04 -34.71 46.59
#